data_AF-A0A2W4SLR7-F1
#
_entry.id   AF-A0A2W4SLR7-F1
#
_cell.length_a   1.000
_cell.length_b   1.000
_cell.length_c   1.000
_cell.angle_alpha   90.00
_cell.angle_beta   90.00
_cell.angle_gamma   90.00
#
_symmetry.space_group_name_H-M   'P 1'
#
loop_
_entity.id
_entity.type
_entity.pdbx_description
1 polymer ?
#
loop_
_entity_poly.entity_id
_entity_poly.type
_entity_poly.pdbx_seq_one_letter_code
_entity_poly.pdbx_strand_id
1 'polypeptide(L)'
;MFDEAQNYLTSEIETLRSAVFRADALNARALSPSAEAHLENVLHLIVVSSEVEEATFLTVTRIDLFARALDAPTESGAVEQARRDALLAIDALATVLERSTPSQATAMDSRLDAAIAVLTR
;
A
#
# COMPACT_ATOMS: atom_id res chain seq x y z
N MET A 1 -10.84 -16.20 -4.31
CA MET A 1 -9.42 -15.97 -4.66
C MET A 1 -9.14 -14.53 -5.07
N PHE A 2 -9.76 -13.96 -6.12
CA PHE A 2 -9.49 -12.55 -6.47
C PHE A 2 -10.03 -11.55 -5.42
N ASP A 3 -11.23 -11.80 -4.91
CA ASP A 3 -11.81 -11.01 -3.81
C ASP A 3 -11.01 -11.17 -2.51
N GLU A 4 -10.39 -12.33 -2.27
CA GLU A 4 -9.57 -12.56 -1.05
C GLU A 4 -8.25 -11.78 -1.12
N ALA A 5 -7.58 -11.78 -2.27
CA ALA A 5 -6.36 -10.99 -2.47
C ALA A 5 -6.65 -9.49 -2.38
N GLN A 6 -7.75 -9.02 -3.01
CA GLN A 6 -8.15 -7.62 -2.92
C GLN A 6 -8.54 -7.24 -1.48
N ASN A 7 -9.30 -8.08 -0.76
CA ASN A 7 -9.66 -7.83 0.63
C ASN A 7 -8.43 -7.79 1.54
N TYR A 8 -7.44 -8.66 1.28
CA TYR A 8 -6.19 -8.66 2.01
C TYR A 8 -5.36 -7.40 1.74
N LEU A 9 -5.24 -6.98 0.48
CA LEU A 9 -4.58 -5.72 0.11
C LEU A 9 -5.23 -4.51 0.79
N THR A 10 -6.56 -4.43 0.73
CA THR A 10 -7.31 -3.38 1.43
C THR A 10 -7.03 -3.42 2.94
N SER A 11 -7.06 -4.60 3.54
CA SER A 11 -6.79 -4.78 4.98
C SER A 11 -5.38 -4.36 5.37
N GLU A 12 -4.35 -4.70 4.59
CA GLU A 12 -2.97 -4.30 4.86
C GLU A 12 -2.82 -2.76 4.78
N ILE A 13 -3.41 -2.14 3.77
CA ILE A 13 -3.36 -0.68 3.61
C ILE A 13 -4.13 0.04 4.70
N GLU A 14 -5.31 -0.46 5.10
CA GLU A 14 -6.08 0.09 6.22
C GLU A 14 -5.34 -0.07 7.56
N THR A 15 -4.67 -1.20 7.76
CA THR A 15 -3.85 -1.45 8.95
C THR A 15 -2.69 -0.46 9.02
N LEU A 16 -1.99 -0.26 7.91
CA LEU A 16 -0.91 0.72 7.81
C LEU A 16 -1.41 2.15 8.06
N ARG A 17 -2.53 2.54 7.43
CA ARG A 17 -3.18 3.85 7.64
C ARG A 17 -3.53 4.05 9.13
N SER A 18 -4.09 3.02 9.77
CA SER A 18 -4.46 3.04 11.18
C SER A 18 -3.25 3.14 12.11
N ALA A 19 -2.14 2.48 11.77
CA ALA A 19 -0.89 2.58 12.51
C ALA A 19 -0.33 4.00 12.46
N VAL A 20 -0.26 4.61 11.27
CA VAL A 20 0.19 6.01 11.10
C VAL A 20 -0.75 7.00 11.80
N PHE A 21 -2.07 6.80 11.69
CA PHE A 21 -3.03 7.69 12.32
C PHE A 21 -2.92 7.69 13.85
N ARG A 22 -2.67 6.53 14.46
CA ARG A 22 -2.57 6.37 15.93
C ARG A 22 -1.15 6.52 16.48
N ALA A 23 -0.18 6.76 15.61
CA ALA A 23 1.21 6.87 16.00
C ALA A 23 1.48 8.05 16.94
N ASP A 24 2.34 7.80 17.92
CA ASP A 24 2.85 8.75 18.92
C ASP A 24 4.34 8.45 19.23
N ALA A 25 4.92 9.20 20.16
CA ALA A 25 6.34 9.02 20.52
C ALA A 25 6.67 7.64 21.10
N LEU A 26 5.69 6.90 21.66
CA LEU A 26 5.94 5.58 22.26
C LEU A 26 6.08 4.49 21.20
N ASN A 27 5.47 4.68 20.03
CA ASN A 27 5.49 3.70 18.94
C ASN A 27 6.27 4.16 17.69
N ALA A 28 6.84 5.37 17.69
CA ALA A 28 7.62 5.94 16.58
C ALA A 28 8.64 4.96 15.97
N ARG A 29 9.44 4.30 16.81
CA ARG A 29 10.48 3.35 16.37
C ARG A 29 9.93 2.08 15.71
N ALA A 30 8.67 1.75 15.95
CA ALA A 30 8.01 0.60 15.34
C ALA A 30 7.36 0.96 13.99
N LEU A 31 7.19 2.24 13.65
CA LEU A 31 6.50 2.63 12.42
C LEU A 31 7.24 2.19 11.16
N SER A 32 8.54 2.51 11.03
CA SER A 32 9.28 2.18 9.80
C SER A 32 9.35 0.67 9.56
N PRO A 33 9.70 -0.18 10.56
CA PRO A 33 9.66 -1.64 10.38
C PRO A 33 8.26 -2.18 10.11
N SER A 34 7.22 -1.61 10.74
CA SER A 34 5.83 -2.03 10.49
C SER A 34 5.38 -1.67 9.07
N ALA A 35 5.78 -0.50 8.56
CA ALA A 35 5.47 -0.08 7.20
C ALA A 35 6.14 -0.98 6.16
N GLU A 36 7.42 -1.30 6.36
CA GLU A 36 8.16 -2.23 5.50
C GLU A 36 7.47 -3.60 5.45
N ALA A 37 7.07 -4.15 6.60
CA ALA A 37 6.38 -5.44 6.66
C ALA A 37 5.04 -5.45 5.92
N HIS A 38 4.21 -4.41 6.09
CA HIS A 38 2.94 -4.30 5.38
C HIS A 38 3.13 -4.14 3.87
N LEU A 39 4.15 -3.37 3.45
CA LEU A 39 4.45 -3.16 2.04
C LEU A 39 5.02 -4.42 1.39
N GLU A 40 5.85 -5.18 2.11
CA GLU A 40 6.30 -6.49 1.65
C GLU A 40 5.10 -7.41 1.40
N ASN A 41 4.16 -7.52 2.34
CA ASN A 41 2.94 -8.33 2.16
C ASN A 41 2.12 -7.92 0.93
N VAL A 42 2.02 -6.62 0.68
CA VAL A 42 1.29 -6.06 -0.47
C VAL A 42 2.00 -6.36 -1.80
N LEU A 43 3.32 -6.15 -1.88
CA LEU A 43 4.08 -6.29 -3.12
C LEU A 43 4.10 -7.73 -3.64
N HIS A 44 3.98 -8.74 -2.77
CA HIS A 44 3.89 -10.13 -3.17
C HIS A 44 2.61 -10.50 -3.95
N LEU A 45 1.58 -9.63 -3.91
CA LEU A 45 0.26 -9.93 -4.46
C LEU A 45 -0.09 -9.14 -5.72
N ILE A 46 0.80 -8.24 -6.16
CA ILE A 46 0.55 -7.36 -7.29
C ILE A 46 1.62 -7.51 -8.38
N VAL A 47 1.29 -7.06 -9.59
CA VAL A 47 2.28 -6.90 -10.65
C VAL A 47 3.09 -5.64 -10.36
N VAL A 48 4.38 -5.81 -10.07
CA VAL A 48 5.27 -4.69 -9.79
C VAL A 48 5.51 -3.90 -11.08
N SER A 49 5.26 -2.58 -11.00
CA SER A 49 5.50 -1.60 -12.05
C SER A 49 6.33 -0.45 -11.48
N SER A 50 6.91 0.40 -12.33
CA SER A 50 7.64 1.58 -11.87
C SER A 50 6.76 2.54 -11.05
N GLU A 51 5.46 2.62 -11.36
CA GLU A 51 4.51 3.44 -10.60
C GLU A 51 4.28 2.86 -9.19
N VAL A 52 4.20 1.54 -9.06
CA VAL A 52 4.15 0.85 -7.76
C VAL A 52 5.42 1.11 -6.97
N GLU A 53 6.59 0.93 -7.59
CA GLU A 53 7.88 1.12 -6.92
C GLU A 53 8.04 2.56 -6.38
N GLU A 54 7.70 3.56 -7.21
CA GLU A 54 7.75 4.96 -6.82
C GLU A 54 6.77 5.28 -5.68
N ALA A 55 5.53 4.79 -5.78
CA ALA A 55 4.53 4.98 -4.74
C ALA A 55 4.96 4.32 -3.42
N THR A 56 5.43 3.08 -3.45
CA THR A 56 5.95 2.37 -2.27
C THR A 56 7.12 3.13 -1.65
N PHE A 57 8.09 3.55 -2.46
CA PHE A 57 9.25 4.31 -1.98
C PHE A 57 8.83 5.62 -1.31
N LEU A 58 7.91 6.36 -1.93
CA LEU A 58 7.37 7.60 -1.37
C LEU A 58 6.65 7.34 -0.04
N THR A 59 5.83 6.30 0.04
CA THR A 59 5.12 5.92 1.27
C THR A 59 6.10 5.61 2.40
N VAL A 60 7.11 4.76 2.18
CA VAL A 60 8.15 4.45 3.19
C VAL A 60 8.85 5.72 3.64
N THR A 61 9.28 6.55 2.68
CA THR A 61 10.00 7.80 2.97
C THR A 61 9.17 8.73 3.84
N ARG A 62 7.87 8.89 3.56
CA ARG A 62 6.98 9.76 4.34
C ARG A 62 6.69 9.21 5.73
N ILE A 63 6.54 7.89 5.87
CA ILE A 63 6.37 7.25 7.18
C ILE A 63 7.64 7.41 8.02
N ASP A 64 8.83 7.24 7.43
CA ASP A 64 10.09 7.40 8.15
C ASP A 64 10.31 8.86 8.60
N LEU A 65 9.98 9.83 7.76
CA LEU A 65 10.02 11.25 8.14
C LEU A 65 9.07 11.56 9.29
N PHE A 66 7.87 10.97 9.28
CA PHE A 66 6.92 11.11 10.36
C PHE A 66 7.40 10.44 11.66
N ALA A 67 7.95 9.23 11.58
CA ALA A 67 8.55 8.54 12.72
C ALA A 67 9.68 9.36 13.36
N ARG A 68 10.55 9.97 12.54
CA ARG A 68 11.61 10.87 13.02
C ARG A 68 11.04 12.13 13.68
N ALA A 69 9.95 12.69 13.16
CA ALA A 69 9.30 13.86 13.75
C ALA A 69 8.68 13.54 15.13
N LEU A 70 8.21 12.31 15.34
CA LEU A 70 7.70 11.85 16.64
C LEU A 70 8.81 11.70 17.69
N ASP A 71 10.01 11.28 17.27
CA ASP A 71 11.16 11.06 18.16
C ASP A 71 11.96 12.36 18.45
N ALA A 72 11.78 13.41 17.65
CA ALA A 72 12.48 14.67 17.80
C ALA A 72 11.76 15.64 18.77
N PRO A 73 12.49 16.54 19.45
CA PRO A 73 11.90 17.64 20.22
C PRO A 73 11.37 18.71 19.26
N THR A 74 10.33 18.36 18.51
CA THR A 74 9.75 19.15 17.42
C THR A 74 8.46 19.84 17.86
N GLU A 75 8.15 20.98 17.25
CA GLU A 75 6.86 21.65 17.45
C GLU A 75 5.71 20.73 16.99
N SER A 76 4.62 20.69 17.78
CA SER A 76 3.46 19.83 17.50
C SER A 76 2.88 20.03 16.08
N GLY A 77 3.04 21.21 15.48
CA GLY A 77 2.59 21.50 14.11
C GLY A 77 3.38 20.75 13.03
N ALA A 78 4.69 20.55 13.24
CA ALA A 78 5.54 19.82 12.30
C ALA A 78 5.23 18.31 12.31
N VAL A 79 4.99 17.75 13.50
CA VAL A 79 4.57 16.35 13.66
C VAL A 79 3.26 16.09 12.94
N GLU A 80 2.29 16.99 13.11
CA GLU A 80 0.97 16.82 12.52
C GLU A 80 0.98 17.05 10.99
N GLN A 81 1.85 17.92 10.48
CA GLN A 81 2.07 18.01 9.04
C GLN A 81 2.71 16.72 8.48
N ALA A 82 3.73 16.18 9.15
CA ALA A 82 4.37 14.94 8.73
C ALA A 82 3.39 13.75 8.75
N ARG A 83 2.48 13.70 9.73
CA ARG A 83 1.38 12.70 9.79
C ARG A 83 0.49 12.81 8.55
N ARG A 84 0.02 14.02 8.21
CA ARG A 84 -0.81 14.25 7.02
C ARG A 84 -0.10 13.84 5.74
N ASP A 85 1.17 14.20 5.58
CA ASP A 85 1.97 13.82 4.41
C ASP A 85 2.09 12.30 4.27
N ALA A 86 2.30 11.58 5.39
CA ALA A 86 2.35 10.13 5.40
C ALA A 86 1.00 9.49 5.03
N LEU A 87 -0.11 10.00 5.57
CA LEU A 87 -1.45 9.52 5.24
C LEU A 87 -1.79 9.74 3.75
N LEU A 88 -1.47 10.91 3.20
CA LEU A 88 -1.65 11.20 1.78
C LEU A 88 -0.84 10.25 0.88
N ALA A 89 0.39 9.92 1.28
CA ALA A 89 1.20 8.95 0.55
C ALA A 89 0.62 7.53 0.61
N ILE A 90 0.02 7.13 1.74
CA ILE A 90 -0.69 5.84 1.86
C ILE A 90 -1.94 5.81 0.96
N ASP A 91 -2.70 6.91 0.91
CA ASP A 91 -3.91 7.00 0.07
C ASP A 91 -3.57 6.99 -1.43
N ALA A 92 -2.48 7.65 -1.82
CA ALA A 92 -1.96 7.60 -3.17
C ALA A 92 -1.49 6.18 -3.54
N LEU A 93 -0.77 5.50 -2.65
CA LEU A 93 -0.37 4.12 -2.84
C LEU A 93 -1.59 3.20 -3.01
N ALA A 94 -2.62 3.33 -2.18
CA ALA A 94 -3.85 2.55 -2.31
C ALA A 94 -4.44 2.64 -3.73
N THR A 95 -4.48 3.85 -4.29
CA THR A 95 -4.99 4.11 -5.64
C THR A 95 -4.11 3.46 -6.73
N VAL A 96 -2.78 3.43 -6.54
CA VAL A 96 -1.86 2.75 -7.46
C VAL A 96 -2.04 1.23 -7.39
N LEU A 97 -2.20 0.68 -6.18
CA LEU A 97 -2.39 -0.75 -5.97
C LEU A 97 -3.71 -1.24 -6.57
N GLU A 98 -4.81 -0.51 -6.40
CA GLU A 98 -6.12 -0.84 -7.00
C GLU A 98 -6.06 -0.97 -8.54
N ARG A 99 -5.20 -0.17 -9.19
CA ARG A 99 -4.98 -0.23 -10.64
C ARG A 99 -4.01 -1.33 -11.06
N SER A 100 -3.23 -1.83 -10.11
CA SER A 100 -2.18 -2.84 -10.33
C SER A 100 -2.65 -4.26 -10.00
N THR A 101 -3.79 -4.42 -9.34
CA THR A 101 -4.42 -5.74 -9.17
C THR A 101 -4.95 -6.24 -10.53
N PRO A 102 -4.62 -7.47 -10.95
CA PRO A 102 -5.14 -8.02 -12.21
C PRO A 102 -6.69 -7.94 -12.29
N SER A 103 -7.27 -7.18 -13.21
CA SER A 103 -8.74 -7.10 -13.29
C SER A 103 -9.38 -8.47 -13.58
N GLN A 104 -10.54 -8.78 -12.97
CA GLN A 104 -11.36 -9.95 -13.34
C GLN A 104 -11.64 -10.03 -14.86
N ALA A 105 -11.62 -8.89 -15.57
CA ALA A 105 -11.90 -8.82 -17.00
C ALA A 105 -10.87 -9.58 -17.85
N THR A 106 -9.57 -9.51 -17.53
CA THR A 106 -8.53 -10.20 -18.31
C THR A 106 -8.51 -11.71 -18.07
N ALA A 107 -8.93 -12.17 -16.89
CA ALA A 107 -9.10 -13.58 -16.57
C ALA A 107 -10.34 -14.21 -17.24
N MET A 108 -11.35 -13.39 -17.57
CA MET A 108 -12.55 -13.85 -18.28
C MET A 108 -12.34 -13.86 -19.79
N ASP A 109 -11.66 -12.86 -20.36
CA ASP A 109 -11.28 -12.82 -21.78
C ASP A 109 -10.39 -14.01 -22.16
N SER A 110 -9.39 -14.34 -21.33
CA SER A 110 -8.51 -15.50 -21.57
C SER A 110 -9.23 -16.85 -21.49
N ARG A 111 -10.31 -16.95 -20.70
CA ARG A 111 -11.16 -18.16 -20.66
C ARG A 111 -12.11 -18.23 -21.86
N LEU A 112 -12.61 -17.10 -22.34
CA LEU A 112 -13.46 -17.05 -23.53
C LEU A 112 -12.66 -17.44 -24.78
N ASP A 113 -11.44 -16.92 -24.92
CA ASP A 113 -10.54 -17.26 -26.02
C ASP A 113 -10.15 -18.74 -26.01
N ALA A 114 -9.86 -19.30 -24.84
CA ALA A 114 -9.57 -20.73 -24.68
C ALA A 114 -10.79 -21.61 -25.02
N ALA A 115 -12.00 -21.20 -24.63
CA ALA A 115 -13.23 -21.92 -24.95
C ALA A 115 -13.55 -21.89 -26.46
N ILE A 116 -13.32 -20.77 -27.13
CA ILE A 116 -13.49 -20.63 -28.59
C ILE A 116 -12.47 -21.49 -29.34
N ALA A 117 -11.23 -21.55 -28.87
CA ALA A 117 -10.18 -22.39 -29.48
C ALA A 117 -10.46 -23.90 -29.36
N VAL A 118 -11.18 -24.34 -28.33
CA VAL A 118 -11.57 -25.75 -28.14
C VAL A 118 -12.78 -26.12 -29.02
N LEU A 119 -13.70 -25.18 -29.26
CA LEU A 119 -14.91 -25.41 -30.07
C LEU A 119 -14.66 -25.33 -31.59
N THR A 120 -13.50 -24.82 -32.01
CA THR A 120 -13.13 -24.65 -33.44
C THR A 120 -12.14 -25.72 -33.94
N ARG A 121 -11.92 -26.78 -33.17
CA ARG A 121 -11.00 -27.89 -33.48
C ARG A 121 -11.74 -29.21 -33.67
#